data_AF-A0A2I1HB33-F1
#
_entry.id   AF-A0A2I1HB33-F1
#
_cell.length_a   1.000
_cell.length_b   1.000
_cell.length_c   1.000
_cell.angle_alpha   90.00
_cell.angle_beta   90.00
_cell.angle_gamma   90.00
#
_symmetry.space_group_name_H-M   'P 1'
#
loop_
_entity.id
_entity.type
_entity.pdbx_description
1 polymer ?
#
loop_
_entity_poly.entity_id
_entity_poly.type
_entity_poly.pdbx_seq_one_letter_code
_entity_poly.pdbx_strand_id
1 'polypeptide(L)' 'MQNSIRYTTISTTIEISKNVEIGRLIGRKGCNIKPIEKGTDYKYRDENISPWEWINKAIFQVDKLLEDIEIRNRKKI' A
#
# COMPACT_ATOMS: atom_id res chain seq x y z
N MET A 1 -17.94 33.03 13.16
CA MET A 1 -17.96 32.28 11.89
C MET A 1 -16.92 31.16 12.00
N GLN A 2 -17.33 29.90 11.99
CA GLN A 2 -16.42 28.74 12.01
C GLN A 2 -16.29 28.22 10.58
N ASN A 3 -15.12 28.40 9.98
CA ASN A 3 -14.79 27.77 8.70
C ASN A 3 -14.43 26.30 8.99
N SER A 4 -15.40 25.41 8.83
CA SER A 4 -15.17 23.96 8.87
C SER A 4 -14.48 23.53 7.58
N ILE A 5 -13.18 23.29 7.62
CA ILE A 5 -12.45 22.66 6.51
C ILE A 5 -12.92 21.21 6.42
N ARG A 6 -13.64 20.86 5.34
CA ARG A 6 -14.01 19.47 5.03
C ARG A 6 -12.86 18.83 4.30
N TYR A 7 -12.20 17.85 4.92
CA TYR A 7 -11.21 17.01 4.24
C TYR A 7 -11.94 15.97 3.40
N THR A 8 -11.72 15.95 2.08
CA THR A 8 -12.17 14.88 1.21
C THR A 8 -11.10 13.81 1.17
N THR A 9 -11.44 12.55 1.47
CA THR A 9 -10.47 11.44 1.35
C THR A 9 -10.40 10.97 -0.10
N ILE A 10 -9.16 10.83 -0.59
CA ILE A 10 -8.85 10.26 -1.90
C ILE A 10 -8.40 8.81 -1.64
N SER A 11 -9.02 7.86 -2.33
CA SER A 11 -8.72 6.43 -2.18
C SER A 11 -8.56 5.75 -3.54
N THR A 12 -7.68 4.76 -3.59
CA THR A 12 -7.46 3.91 -4.76
C THR A 12 -7.61 2.44 -4.36
N THR A 13 -8.16 1.63 -5.24
CA THR A 13 -8.31 0.18 -5.05
C THR A 13 -7.39 -0.55 -6.02
N ILE A 14 -6.67 -1.55 -5.52
CA ILE A 14 -5.82 -2.44 -6.33
C ILE A 14 -6.49 -3.81 -6.34
N GLU A 15 -6.67 -4.37 -7.53
CA GLU A 15 -7.17 -5.74 -7.69
C GLU A 15 -6.05 -6.75 -7.49
N ILE A 16 -6.28 -7.72 -6.61
CA ILE A 16 -5.32 -8.79 -6.30
C ILE A 16 -5.77 -10.07 -6.99
N SER A 17 -4.84 -10.74 -7.67
CA SER A 17 -5.10 -12.02 -8.32
C SER A 17 -5.64 -13.06 -7.33
N LYS A 18 -6.63 -13.86 -7.77
CA LYS A 18 -7.24 -14.93 -6.97
C LYS A 18 -6.24 -15.99 -6.50
N ASN A 19 -5.09 -16.11 -7.17
CA ASN A 19 -4.03 -17.07 -6.84
C ASN A 19 -3.13 -16.58 -5.69
N VAL A 20 -3.29 -15.33 -5.24
CA VAL A 20 -2.56 -14.79 -4.09
C VAL A 20 -3.35 -15.10 -2.82
N GLU A 21 -2.76 -15.92 -1.96
CA GLU A 21 -3.31 -16.17 -0.62
C GLU A 21 -3.26 -14.89 0.23
N ILE A 22 -4.41 -14.42 0.70
CA ILE A 22 -4.53 -13.19 1.49
C ILE A 22 -3.65 -13.22 2.76
N GLY A 23 -3.55 -14.37 3.43
CA GLY A 23 -2.72 -14.54 4.62
C GLY A 23 -1.23 -14.36 4.33
N ARG A 24 -0.79 -14.71 3.12
CA ARG A 24 0.58 -14.54 2.66
C ARG A 24 0.88 -13.10 2.23
N LEU A 25 -0.12 -12.40 1.67
CA LEU A 25 -0.03 -10.97 1.41
C LEU A 25 0.09 -10.17 2.71
N ILE A 26 -0.75 -10.46 3.70
CA ILE A 26 -0.72 -9.77 5.00
C ILE A 26 0.57 -10.12 5.79
N GLY A 27 0.94 -11.39 5.78
CA GLY A 27 2.02 -11.93 6.59
C GLY A 27 1.67 -12.05 8.07
N ARG A 28 2.51 -12.75 8.84
CA ARG A 28 2.28 -12.96 10.28
C ARG A 28 2.24 -11.61 11.00
N LYS A 29 1.12 -11.31 11.67
CA LYS A 29 0.89 -10.03 12.38
C LYS A 29 0.98 -8.79 11.46
N GLY A 30 0.70 -8.92 10.16
CA GLY A 30 0.77 -7.82 9.20
C GLY A 30 2.18 -7.43 8.81
N CYS A 31 3.18 -8.29 8.99
CA CYS A 31 4.59 -7.97 8.78
C CYS A 31 4.94 -7.51 7.36
N ASN A 32 4.11 -7.83 6.37
CA ASN A 32 4.34 -7.41 4.98
C ASN A 32 3.67 -6.06 4.66
N ILE A 33 2.56 -5.72 5.33
CA ILE A 33 1.81 -4.47 5.08
C ILE A 33 2.31 -3.33 5.99
N LYS A 34 2.71 -3.62 7.23
CA LYS A 34 3.23 -2.62 8.18
C LYS A 34 4.40 -1.79 7.64
N PRO A 35 5.37 -2.36 6.89
CA PRO A 35 6.43 -1.56 6.28
C PRO A 35 5.90 -0.56 5.25
N ILE A 36 4.87 -0.94 4.48
CA ILE A 36 4.25 -0.07 3.48
C ILE A 36 3.54 1.07 4.20
N GLU A 37 2.70 0.76 5.20
CA GLU A 37 2.03 1.76 6.05
C GLU A 37 3.03 2.76 6.64
N LYS A 38 4.13 2.27 7.23
CA LYS A 38 5.16 3.13 7.82
C LYS A 38 5.91 3.96 6.77
N GLY A 39 6.20 3.38 5.61
CA GLY A 39 6.88 4.05 4.50
C GLY A 39 6.02 5.10 3.79
N THR A 40 4.71 5.05 4.00
CA THR A 40 3.71 5.98 3.44
C THR A 40 2.89 6.68 4.52
N ASP A 41 3.35 6.69 5.77
CA ASP A 41 2.69 7.43 6.85
C ASP A 41 2.80 8.94 6.58
N TYR A 42 1.67 9.64 6.68
CA TYR A 42 1.59 11.09 6.49
C TYR A 42 2.58 11.86 7.36
N LYS A 43 2.96 11.32 8.53
CA LYS A 43 3.99 11.92 9.40
C LYS A 43 5.35 12.10 8.73
N TYR A 44 5.65 11.30 7.71
CA TYR A 44 6.89 11.37 6.93
C TYR A 44 6.66 11.93 5.52
N ARG A 45 5.49 12.55 5.29
CA ARG A 45 5.17 13.14 3.98
C ARG A 45 5.98 14.40 3.78
N ASP A 46 6.74 14.40 2.69
CA ASP A 46 7.31 15.63 2.14
C ASP A 46 6.15 16.51 1.64
N GLU A 47 6.05 17.71 2.20
CA GLU A 47 4.98 18.67 1.88
C GLU A 47 4.98 19.08 0.40
N ASN A 48 6.11 18.89 -0.29
CA ASN A 48 6.26 19.18 -1.72
C ASN A 48 5.70 18.07 -2.63
N ILE A 49 5.42 16.88 -2.10
CA ILE A 49 4.89 15.76 -2.88
C ILE A 49 3.37 15.85 -2.94
N SER A 50 2.79 15.80 -4.14
CA SER A 50 1.33 15.81 -4.30
C SER A 50 0.68 14.56 -3.67
N PRO A 51 -0.61 14.63 -3.27
CA PRO A 51 -1.32 13.44 -2.78
C PRO A 51 -1.30 12.28 -3.79
N TRP A 52 -1.31 12.59 -5.09
CA TRP A 52 -1.26 11.59 -6.14
C TRP A 52 0.08 10.86 -6.22
N GLU A 53 1.20 11.58 -6.16
CA GLU A 53 2.54 10.98 -6.10
C GLU A 53 2.73 10.12 -4.84
N TRP A 54 2.14 10.55 -3.73
CA TRP A 54 2.14 9.77 -2.49
C TRP A 54 1.39 8.45 -2.63
N ILE A 55 0.19 8.48 -3.24
CA ILE A 55 -0.60 7.28 -3.55
C ILE A 55 0.18 6.36 -4.49
N ASN A 56 0.80 6.89 -5.55
CA ASN A 56 1.62 6.10 -6.48
C ASN A 56 2.79 5.41 -5.80
N LYS A 57 3.42 6.05 -4.79
CA LYS A 57 4.48 5.43 -4.00
C LYS A 57 3.98 4.26 -3.16
N ALA A 58 2.74 4.32 -2.65
CA ALA A 58 2.09 3.21 -1.96
C ALA A 58 1.76 2.07 -2.93
N ILE A 59 1.17 2.39 -4.09
CA ILE A 59 0.82 1.43 -5.15
C ILE A 59 2.08 0.66 -5.58
N PHE A 60 3.17 1.36 -5.88
CA PHE A 60 4.43 0.74 -6.28
C PHE A 60 5.00 -0.23 -5.24
N GLN A 61 4.86 0.07 -3.95
CA GLN A 61 5.29 -0.85 -2.88
C GLN A 61 4.40 -2.09 -2.80
N VAL A 62 3.09 -1.95 -3.04
CA VAL A 62 2.16 -3.08 -3.10
C VAL A 62 2.46 -3.96 -4.32
N ASP A 63 2.71 -3.37 -5.50
CA ASP A 63 3.03 -4.10 -6.72
C ASP A 63 4.28 -4.97 -6.54
N LYS A 64 5.35 -4.40 -5.97
CA LYS A 64 6.57 -5.16 -5.64
C LYS A 64 6.30 -6.33 -4.70
N LEU A 65 5.47 -6.12 -3.67
CA LEU A 65 5.12 -7.18 -2.74
C LEU A 65 4.34 -8.31 -3.43
N LEU A 66 3.42 -7.97 -4.34
CA LEU A 66 2.65 -8.94 -5.12
C LEU A 66 3.57 -9.75 -6.05
N GLU A 67 4.48 -9.09 -6.75
CA GLU A 67 5.48 -9.72 -7.61
C GLU A 67 6.37 -10.70 -6.80
N ASP A 68 6.87 -10.28 -5.65
CA ASP A 68 7.67 -11.12 -4.76
C ASP A 68 6.88 -12.35 -4.26
N ILE A 69 5.58 -12.20 -3.99
CA ILE A 69 4.73 -13.31 -3.56
C ILE A 69 4.55 -14.31 -4.71
N GLU A 70 4.30 -13.81 -5.92
CA GLU A 70 4.11 -14.61 -7.12
C GLU A 70 5.38 -15.40 -7.48
N ILE A 71 6.56 -14.76 -7.47
CA ILE A 71 7.84 -15.43 -7.70
C ILE A 71 8.06 -16.55 -6.68
N ARG A 72 7.77 -16.28 -5.40
CA ARG A 72 7.90 -17.29 -4.33
C ARG A 72 6.85 -18.41 -4.45
N ASN A 73 5.73 -18.21 -5.14
CA ASN A 73 4.76 -19.26 -5.43
C ASN A 73 5.28 -20.18 -6.55
N ARG A 74 5.84 -19.60 -7.62
CA ARG A 74 6.41 -20.36 -8.74
C ARG A 74 7.61 -21.22 -8.34
N LYS A 75 8.41 -20.79 -7.36
CA LYS A 75 9.56 -21.56 -6.84
C LYS A 75 9.20 -22.73 -5.92
N LYS A 76 7.94 -22.86 -5.51
CA LYS A 76 7.46 -23.98 -4.70
C LYS A 76 6.97 -25.17 -5.55
N ILE A 77 7.10 -25.07 -6.88
CA ILE A 77 6.79 -26.12 -7.85
C ILE A 77 8.04 -26.96 -8.07
#